data_AF-A0AAJ1B1D8-F1
#
_entry.id   AF-A0AAJ1B1D8-F1
#
_cell.length_a   1.000
_cell.length_b   1.000
_cell.length_c   1.000
_cell.angle_alpha   90.00
_cell.angle_beta   90.00
_cell.angle_gamma   90.00
#
_symmetry.space_group_name_H-M   'P 1'
#
loop_
_entity.id
_entity.type
_entity.pdbx_description
1 polymer ?
#
loop_
_entity_poly.entity_id
_entity_poly.type
_entity_poly.pdbx_seq_one_letter_code
_entity_poly.pdbx_strand_id
1 'polypeptide(L)'
;SPVESTCDSLEKEIKDTIEMLRNLDIDDVIKDIVKAKSVLICPSGMNKYVAKILAVKLSLYGIRTIYPDDHWFLYLEANNLTQDDFVIVL
;
A
#
# COMPACT_ATOMS: atom_id res chain seq x y z
N SER A 1 24.17 -15.24 26.41
CA SER A 1 23.19 -15.52 25.35
C SER A 1 23.75 -14.97 24.06
N PRO A 2 23.75 -15.72 22.93
CA PRO A 2 24.18 -15.14 21.66
C PRO A 2 23.27 -13.96 21.36
N VAL A 3 23.85 -12.81 21.04
CA VAL A 3 23.09 -11.64 20.61
C VAL A 3 22.65 -11.95 19.18
N GLU A 4 21.35 -12.19 19.00
CA GLU A 4 20.74 -12.34 17.67
C GLU A 4 21.12 -11.10 16.85
N SER A 5 21.76 -11.28 15.70
CA SER A 5 22.17 -10.12 14.91
C SER A 5 20.93 -9.49 14.28
N THR A 6 20.95 -8.17 14.08
CA THR A 6 19.84 -7.46 13.42
C THR A 6 19.46 -8.08 12.06
N CYS A 7 20.44 -8.66 11.37
CA CYS A 7 20.25 -9.35 10.10
C CYS A 7 19.44 -10.65 10.26
N ASP A 8 19.69 -11.42 11.33
CA ASP A 8 18.97 -12.67 11.61
C ASP A 8 17.49 -12.38 11.95
N SER A 9 17.24 -11.32 12.73
CA SER A 9 15.88 -10.87 13.05
C SER A 9 15.11 -10.42 11.81
N LEU A 10 15.75 -9.64 10.93
CA LEU A 10 15.18 -9.21 9.64
C LEU A 10 14.85 -10.41 8.73
N GLU A 11 15.76 -11.38 8.62
CA GLU A 11 15.53 -12.57 7.81
C GLU A 11 14.31 -13.36 8.30
N LYS A 12 14.16 -13.47 9.62
CA LYS A 12 13.01 -14.12 10.25
C LYS A 12 11.70 -13.38 9.94
N GLU A 13 11.64 -12.06 10.15
CA GLU A 13 10.44 -11.26 9.87
C GLU A 13 10.01 -11.35 8.39
N ILE A 14 10.98 -11.38 7.47
CA ILE A 14 10.71 -11.56 6.04
C ILE A 14 10.14 -12.95 5.76
N LYS A 15 10.71 -14.01 6.34
CA LYS A 15 10.22 -15.39 6.16
C LYS A 15 8.80 -15.56 6.71
N ASP A 16 8.55 -15.03 7.91
CA ASP A 16 7.23 -15.07 8.54
C ASP A 16 6.19 -14.35 7.64
N THR A 17 6.56 -13.20 7.08
CA THR A 17 5.70 -12.47 6.13
C THR A 17 5.42 -13.28 4.85
N ILE A 18 6.44 -13.92 4.26
CA ILE A 18 6.28 -14.76 3.07
C ILE A 18 5.32 -15.93 3.37
N GLU A 19 5.44 -16.55 4.54
CA GLU A 19 4.56 -17.66 4.94
C GLU A 19 3.11 -17.20 5.08
N MET A 20 2.87 -16.03 5.66
CA MET A 20 1.53 -15.43 5.74
C MET A 20 0.94 -15.15 4.34
N LEU A 21 1.76 -14.70 3.39
CA LEU A 21 1.30 -14.38 2.02
C LEU A 21 0.93 -15.61 1.19
N ARG A 22 1.47 -16.80 1.50
CA ARG A 22 1.21 -18.03 0.70
C ARG A 22 -0.26 -18.44 0.64
N ASN A 23 -1.02 -18.12 1.68
CA ASN A 23 -2.43 -18.47 1.78
C ASN A 23 -3.36 -17.28 1.52
N LEU A 24 -2.79 -16.12 1.17
CA LEU A 24 -3.54 -14.91 0.90
C LEU A 24 -3.85 -14.85 -0.60
N ASP A 25 -5.11 -15.07 -0.96
CA ASP A 25 -5.59 -14.79 -2.31
C ASP A 25 -5.99 -13.31 -2.41
N ILE A 26 -5.32 -12.58 -3.30
CA ILE A 26 -5.55 -11.15 -3.55
C ILE A 26 -5.99 -10.89 -4.99
N ASP A 27 -6.27 -11.91 -5.79
CA ASP A 27 -6.50 -11.77 -7.22
C ASP A 27 -7.67 -10.83 -7.53
N ASP A 28 -8.74 -10.90 -6.75
CA ASP A 28 -9.90 -10.03 -6.93
C ASP A 28 -9.58 -8.57 -6.57
N VAL A 29 -8.81 -8.35 -5.50
CA VAL A 29 -8.33 -7.02 -5.12
C VAL A 29 -7.44 -6.43 -6.23
N ILE A 30 -6.55 -7.23 -6.81
CA ILE A 30 -5.71 -6.79 -7.92
C ILE A 30 -6.56 -6.43 -9.15
N LYS A 31 -7.58 -7.24 -9.48
CA LYS A 31 -8.51 -6.92 -10.58
C LYS A 31 -9.23 -5.60 -10.35
N ASP A 32 -9.66 -5.33 -9.11
CA ASP A 32 -10.35 -4.10 -8.76
C ASP A 32 -9.40 -2.89 -8.85
N ILE A 33 -8.18 -3.01 -8.35
CA ILE A 33 -7.14 -1.97 -8.47
C ILE A 33 -6.84 -1.65 -9.95
N VAL A 34 -6.73 -2.66 -10.80
CA VAL A 34 -6.43 -2.49 -12.23
C VAL A 34 -7.59 -1.85 -13.00
N LYS A 35 -8.84 -2.15 -12.61
CA LYS A 35 -10.04 -1.58 -13.23
C LYS A 35 -10.40 -0.20 -12.71
N ALA A 36 -9.89 0.17 -11.54
CA ALA A 36 -10.21 1.44 -10.91
C ALA A 36 -9.77 2.62 -11.79
N LYS A 37 -10.63 3.64 -11.83
CA LYS A 37 -10.35 4.92 -12.47
C LYS A 37 -9.16 5.63 -11.81
N SER A 38 -9.08 5.55 -10.49
CA SER A 38 -7.93 6.01 -9.71
C SER A 38 -7.82 5.26 -8.39
N VAL A 39 -6.60 5.24 -7.83
CA VAL A 39 -6.30 4.64 -6.52
C VAL A 39 -5.87 5.75 -5.57
N LEU A 40 -6.64 5.98 -4.51
CA LEU A 40 -6.28 6.88 -3.41
C LEU A 40 -5.56 6.10 -2.32
N ILE A 41 -4.38 6.56 -1.91
CA ILE A 41 -3.61 5.98 -0.81
C ILE A 41 -3.66 6.92 0.38
N CYS A 42 -4.15 6.41 1.51
CA CYS A 42 -4.34 7.14 2.77
C CYS A 42 -3.34 6.65 3.83
N PRO A 43 -2.12 7.21 3.89
CA PRO A 43 -1.11 6.78 4.87
C PRO A 43 -1.23 7.50 6.22
N SER A 44 -0.78 6.84 7.28
CA SER A 44 -0.59 7.43 8.60
C SER A 44 0.76 7.08 9.25
N GLY A 45 1.32 8.01 10.04
CA GLY A 45 2.55 7.77 10.81
C GLY A 45 3.74 7.24 9.99
N MET A 46 4.31 6.13 10.43
CA MET A 46 5.46 5.47 9.78
C MET A 46 5.12 4.82 8.43
N ASN A 47 3.82 4.60 8.14
CA ASN A 47 3.38 3.94 6.92
C ASN A 47 3.48 4.84 5.67
N LYS A 48 3.76 6.14 5.85
CA LYS A 48 4.03 7.07 4.74
C LYS A 48 5.15 6.58 3.81
N TYR A 49 6.18 5.94 4.36
CA TYR A 49 7.28 5.42 3.53
C TYR A 49 6.82 4.28 2.61
N VAL A 50 6.09 3.30 3.17
CA VAL A 50 5.55 2.16 2.41
C VAL A 50 4.52 2.64 1.38
N ALA A 51 3.64 3.54 1.79
CA ALA A 51 2.64 4.16 0.93
C ALA A 51 3.25 4.90 -0.27
N LYS A 52 4.35 5.62 -0.06
CA LYS A 52 5.06 6.31 -1.14
C LYS A 52 5.66 5.33 -2.14
N ILE A 53 6.24 4.22 -1.66
CA ILE A 53 6.76 3.15 -2.55
C ILE A 53 5.61 2.55 -3.36
N LEU A 54 4.49 2.23 -2.72
CA LEU A 54 3.31 1.69 -3.38
C LEU A 54 2.78 2.67 -4.44
N ALA A 55 2.67 3.96 -4.10
CA ALA A 55 2.20 5.00 -5.01
C ALA A 55 3.04 5.07 -6.29
N VAL A 56 4.37 5.04 -6.13
CA VAL A 56 5.31 5.02 -7.26
C VAL A 56 5.13 3.77 -8.10
N LYS A 57 5.02 2.59 -7.46
CA LYS A 57 4.84 1.31 -8.18
C LYS A 57 3.54 1.30 -8.99
N LEU A 58 2.41 1.66 -8.40
CA LEU A 58 1.13 1.73 -9.11
C LEU A 58 1.18 2.71 -10.29
N SER A 59 1.80 3.88 -10.09
CA SER A 59 2.00 4.86 -11.15
C SER A 59 2.86 4.33 -12.30
N LEU A 60 3.90 3.53 -12.01
CA LEU A 60 4.73 2.88 -13.03
C LEU A 60 3.98 1.81 -13.83
N TYR A 61 2.94 1.20 -13.25
CA TYR A 61 2.03 0.29 -13.96
C TYR A 61 0.92 1.02 -14.74
N GLY A 62 0.97 2.36 -14.81
CA GLY A 62 -0.03 3.16 -15.51
C GLY A 62 -1.33 3.37 -14.74
N ILE A 63 -1.36 2.99 -13.47
CA ILE A 63 -2.53 3.17 -12.60
C ILE A 63 -2.50 4.59 -12.05
N ARG A 64 -3.57 5.36 -12.31
CA ARG A 64 -3.69 6.72 -11.78
C ARG A 64 -3.73 6.67 -10.26
N THR A 65 -2.66 7.13 -9.62
CA THR A 65 -2.51 7.05 -8.16
C THR A 65 -2.52 8.43 -7.54
N ILE A 66 -3.29 8.60 -6.47
CA ILE A 66 -3.45 9.83 -5.71
C ILE A 66 -2.85 9.58 -4.32
N TYR A 67 -1.80 10.33 -3.99
CA TYR A 67 -1.09 10.24 -2.72
C TYR A 67 -0.93 11.66 -2.15
N PRO A 68 -1.89 12.12 -1.35
CA PRO A 68 -1.82 13.43 -0.71
C PRO A 68 -0.97 13.35 0.57
N ASP A 69 0.09 14.15 0.65
CA ASP A 69 0.95 14.24 1.84
C ASP A 69 0.31 15.05 2.99
N ASP A 70 -0.71 15.86 2.66
CA ASP A 70 -1.37 16.79 3.56
C ASP A 70 -2.85 16.41 3.78
N HIS A 71 -3.31 16.60 5.02
CA HIS A 71 -4.64 16.19 5.46
C HIS A 71 -5.78 16.93 4.75
N TRP A 72 -5.57 18.20 4.39
CA TRP A 72 -6.57 18.97 3.67
C TRP A 72 -6.73 18.47 2.23
N PHE A 73 -5.62 18.19 1.55
CA PHE A 73 -5.66 17.58 0.22
C PHE A 73 -6.29 16.18 0.25
N LEU A 74 -5.98 15.37 1.28
CA LEU A 74 -6.65 14.09 1.47
C LEU A 74 -8.15 14.24 1.60
N TYR A 75 -8.61 15.19 2.42
CA TYR A 75 -10.03 15.47 2.58
C TYR A 75 -10.68 15.86 1.24
N LEU A 76 -10.06 16.76 0.48
CA LEU A 76 -10.60 17.19 -0.82
C LEU A 76 -10.69 16.03 -1.83
N GLU A 77 -9.63 15.23 -1.96
CA GLU A 77 -9.60 14.08 -2.88
C GLU A 77 -10.61 13.02 -2.45
N ALA A 78 -10.74 12.75 -1.14
CA ALA A 78 -11.72 11.80 -0.61
C ALA A 78 -13.17 12.19 -0.91
N ASN A 79 -13.50 13.49 -0.90
CA ASN A 79 -14.84 13.98 -1.23
C ASN A 79 -15.17 13.85 -2.73
N ASN A 80 -14.17 13.73 -3.59
CA ASN A 80 -14.34 13.57 -5.04
C ASN A 80 -14.33 12.09 -5.48
N LEU A 81 -14.18 11.15 -4.55
CA LEU A 81 -14.21 9.73 -4.85
C LEU A 81 -15.57 9.30 -5.38
N THR A 82 -15.51 8.38 -6.34
CA THR A 82 -16.67 7.71 -6.93
C THR A 82 -16.56 6.21 -6.69
N GLN A 83 -17.62 5.47 -7.02
CA GLN A 83 -17.63 4.00 -6.94
C GLN A 83 -16.61 3.33 -7.88
N ASP A 84 -16.08 4.06 -8.86
CA ASP A 84 -15.10 3.57 -9.81
C ASP A 84 -13.66 3.77 -9.30
N ASP A 85 -13.47 4.40 -8.14
CA ASP A 85 -12.16 4.63 -7.52
C ASP A 85 -11.88 3.57 -6.43
N PHE A 86 -10.60 3.30 -6.20
CA PHE A 86 -10.15 2.33 -5.20
C PHE A 86 -9.40 3.04 -4.07
N VAL A 87 -9.61 2.62 -2.81
CA VAL A 87 -8.98 3.26 -1.64
C VAL A 87 -8.12 2.24 -0.90
N ILE A 88 -6.86 2.60 -0.65
CA ILE A 88 -5.92 1.82 0.16
C ILE A 88 -5.61 2.63 1.43
N VAL A 89 -5.88 2.05 2.60
CA VAL A 89 -5.60 2.66 3.90
C VAL A 89 -4.39 1.97 4.53
N LEU A 90 -3.37 2.77 4.89
CA LEU A 90 -2.10 2.29 5.45
C LEU A 90 -1.77 2.96 6.79
#